data_AF-A0A517WCL0-F1
#
_entry.id   AF-A0A517WCL0-F1
#
_cell.length_a   1.000
_cell.length_b   1.000
_cell.length_c   1.000
_cell.angle_alpha   90.00
_cell.angle_beta   90.00
_cell.angle_gamma   90.00
#
_symmetry.space_group_name_H-M   'P 1'
#
loop_
_entity.id
_entity.type
_entity.pdbx_description
1 polymer ?
#
loop_
_entity_poly.entity_id
_entity_poly.type
_entity_poly.pdbx_seq_one_letter_code
_entity_poly.pdbx_strand_id
1 'polypeptide(L)' 'MNQSLKLIDRRQLAEKLGISIRTLQRWLSMGKIPKPIYLGSGRRLPRWVLSKIDHWIMSNCPNANNWNGEQK' A
#
# COMPACT_ATOMS: atom_id res chain seq x y z
N MET A 1 -6.88 -22.20 -6.00
CA MET A 1 -7.56 -20.91 -6.20
C MET A 1 -6.55 -19.93 -6.78
N ASN A 2 -6.70 -19.55 -8.05
CA ASN A 2 -5.77 -18.63 -8.73
C ASN A 2 -5.90 -17.23 -8.11
N GLN A 3 -5.08 -16.93 -7.10
CA GLN A 3 -4.98 -15.60 -6.51
C GLN A 3 -4.34 -14.67 -7.53
N SER A 4 -5.17 -13.97 -8.31
CA SER A 4 -4.70 -12.93 -9.20
C SER A 4 -4.04 -11.83 -8.38
N LEU A 5 -2.74 -11.57 -8.64
CA LEU A 5 -1.97 -10.50 -8.01
C LEU A 5 -2.50 -9.15 -8.51
N LYS A 6 -3.58 -8.66 -7.88
CA LYS A 6 -4.15 -7.36 -8.21
C LYS A 6 -3.30 -6.26 -7.60
N LEU A 7 -2.59 -5.54 -8.46
CA LEU A 7 -1.85 -4.34 -8.10
C LEU A 7 -2.74 -3.11 -8.23
N ILE A 8 -2.77 -2.28 -7.20
CA ILE A 8 -3.45 -0.99 -7.21
C ILE A 8 -2.44 0.16 -7.23
N ASP A 9 -2.83 1.27 -7.84
CA ASP A 9 -2.03 2.49 -7.89
C ASP A 9 -2.32 3.45 -6.74
N ARG A 10 -1.63 4.60 -6.74
CA ARG A 10 -1.77 5.63 -5.71
C ARG A 10 -3.18 6.22 -5.63
N ARG A 11 -3.88 6.32 -6.77
CA ARG A 11 -5.21 6.94 -6.83
C ARG A 11 -6.24 5.98 -6.25
N GLN A 12 -6.19 4.72 -6.68
CA GLN A 12 -7.04 3.66 -6.16
C GLN A 12 -6.84 3.44 -4.67
N LEU A 13 -5.59 3.47 -4.18
CA LEU A 13 -5.33 3.37 -2.75
C LEU A 13 -5.86 4.58 -1.97
N ALA A 14 -5.68 5.79 -2.50
CA ALA A 14 -6.19 7.02 -1.87
C ALA A 14 -7.73 7.00 -1.78
N GLU A 15 -8.41 6.62 -2.88
CA GLU A 15 -9.87 6.44 -2.93
C GLU A 15 -10.34 5.40 -1.91
N LYS A 16 -9.66 4.25 -1.85
CA LYS A 16 -9.99 3.18 -0.90
C LYS A 16 -9.89 3.61 0.57
N LEU A 17 -8.92 4.48 0.87
CA LEU A 17 -8.71 5.02 2.21
C LEU A 17 -9.55 6.28 2.49
N GLY A 18 -10.27 6.81 1.50
CA GLY A 18 -11.02 8.06 1.63
C GLY A 18 -10.14 9.29 1.87
N ILE A 19 -8.90 9.28 1.38
CA ILE A 19 -7.93 10.38 1.57
C ILE A 19 -7.48 10.98 0.25
N SER A 20 -6.89 12.18 0.30
CA SER A 20 -6.23 12.76 -0.87
C SER A 20 -4.92 12.02 -1.21
N ILE A 21 -4.52 12.04 -2.49
CA ILE A 21 -3.21 11.51 -2.93
C ILE A 21 -2.06 12.21 -2.19
N ARG A 22 -2.21 13.50 -1.88
CA ARG A 22 -1.21 14.27 -1.11
C ARG A 22 -1.07 13.74 0.32
N THR A 23 -2.20 13.42 0.96
CA THR A 23 -2.22 12.78 2.29
C THR A 23 -1.56 11.41 2.23
N LEU A 24 -1.87 10.60 1.21
CA LEU A 24 -1.25 9.30 1.01
C LEU A 24 0.28 9.41 0.90
N GLN A 25 0.79 10.34 0.09
CA GLN A 25 2.23 10.57 -0.05
C GLN A 25 2.89 11.01 1.27
N ARG A 26 2.23 11.89 2.04
CA ARG A 26 2.71 12.29 3.36
C ARG A 26 2.74 11.11 4.33
N TRP A 27 1.72 10.26 4.33
CA TRP A 27 1.70 9.07 5.18
C TRP A 27 2.78 8.06 4.77
N LEU A 28 3.08 7.98 3.48
CA LEU A 28 4.17 7.16 2.95
C LEU A 28 5.54 7.64 3.45
N SER A 29 5.80 8.95 3.41
CA SER A 29 7.05 9.51 3.92
C SER A 29 7.18 9.38 5.44
N MET A 30 6.05 9.36 6.16
CA MET A 30 6.00 9.11 7.59
C MET A 30 6.03 7.62 7.98
N GLY A 31 6.02 6.70 7.01
CA GLY A 31 5.99 5.26 7.28
C GLY A 31 4.68 4.77 7.91
N LYS A 32 3.56 5.49 7.76
CA LYS A 32 2.25 5.11 8.30
C LYS A 32 1.49 4.10 7.46
N ILE A 33 1.87 3.92 6.20
CA ILE A 33 1.23 3.01 5.26
C ILE A 33 2.24 2.01 4.69
N PRO A 34 1.80 0.82 4.25
CA PRO A 34 2.68 -0.18 3.67
C PRO A 34 3.50 0.38 2.50
N LYS A 35 4.77 -0.01 2.42
CA LYS A 35 5.67 0.40 1.34
C LYS A 35 5.17 -0.16 -0.01
N PRO A 36 5.17 0.65 -1.08
CA PRO A 36 4.82 0.19 -2.41
C PRO A 36 5.93 -0.65 -3.02
N ILE A 37 5.53 -1.49 -3.97
CA ILE A 37 6.39 -2.07 -4.99
C ILE A 37 6.53 -1.05 -6.10
N TYR A 38 7.75 -0.78 -6.55
CA TYR A 38 7.97 0.12 -7.69
C TYR A 38 8.12 -0.68 -8.97
N LEU A 39 7.31 -0.38 -9.98
CA LEU A 39 7.42 -1.01 -11.30
C LEU A 39 8.28 -0.14 -12.24
N GLY A 40 9.32 -0.69 -12.85
CA GLY A 40 10.20 0.03 -13.79
C GLY A 40 11.41 0.71 -13.15
N SER A 41 12.14 1.49 -13.96
CA SER A 41 13.40 2.10 -13.54
C SER A 41 13.19 3.21 -12.49
N GLY A 42 13.41 2.86 -11.23
CA GLY A 42 13.39 3.78 -10.08
C GLY A 42 12.05 3.88 -9.34
N ARG A 43 11.93 4.88 -8.46
CA ARG A 43 10.79 5.02 -7.51
C ARG A 43 9.55 5.74 -8.09
N ARG A 44 9.34 5.74 -9.41
CA ARG A 44 8.32 6.59 -10.08
C ARG A 44 6.91 5.97 -10.16
N LEU A 45 6.81 4.64 -10.21
CA LEU A 45 5.55 3.93 -10.39
C LEU A 45 5.26 3.03 -9.17
N PRO A 46 4.83 3.62 -8.04
CA PRO A 46 4.42 2.85 -6.87
C PRO A 46 3.14 2.05 -7.15
N ARG A 47 3.12 0.81 -6.68
CA ARG A 47 2.01 -0.13 -6.72
C ARG A 47 1.89 -0.86 -5.40
N TRP A 48 0.68 -1.21 -5.01
CA TRP A 48 0.41 -2.01 -3.83
C TRP A 48 -0.34 -3.27 -4.20
N VAL A 49 -0.03 -4.38 -3.54
CA VAL A 49 -0.83 -5.58 -3.66
C VAL A 49 -2.12 -5.35 -2.89
N LEU A 50 -3.26 -5.47 -3.57
CA LEU A 50 -4.57 -5.20 -2.99
C LEU A 50 -4.82 -6.03 -1.72
N SER A 51 -4.55 -7.34 -1.77
CA SER A 51 -4.73 -8.23 -0.63
C SER A 51 -3.90 -7.82 0.60
N LYS A 52 -2.67 -7.34 0.39
CA LYS A 52 -1.83 -6.82 1.50
C LYS A 52 -2.41 -5.55 2.11
N ILE A 53 -2.98 -4.67 1.29
CA ILE A 53 -3.66 -3.47 1.77
C ILE A 53 -4.92 -3.83 2.54
N ASP A 54 -5.72 -4.76 2.04
CA ASP A 54 -6.92 -5.23 2.73
C ASP A 54 -6.58 -5.83 4.09
N HIS A 55 -5.59 -6.72 4.15
CA HIS A 55 -5.10 -7.27 5.42
C HIS A 55 -4.59 -6.19 6.37
N TRP A 56 -3.88 -5.19 5.86
CA TRP A 56 -3.39 -4.08 6.67
C TRP A 56 -4.53 -3.23 7.25
N ILE A 57 -5.58 -2.95 6.46
CA ILE A 57 -6.79 -2.26 6.93
C ILE A 57 -7.50 -3.09 8.00
N MET A 58 -7.69 -4.39 7.75
CA MET A 58 -8.34 -5.30 8.69
C MET A 58 -7.56 -5.45 10.01
N SER A 59 -6.24 -5.27 9.97
CA SER A 59 -5.37 -5.29 11.15
C SER A 59 -5.40 -3.97 11.95
N ASN A 60 -6.38 -3.10 11.69
CA ASN A 60 -6.56 -1.79 12.32
C ASN A 60 -5.42 -0.79 12.01
N CYS A 61 -4.91 -0.81 10.77
CA CYS A 61 -3.93 0.13 10.23
C CYS A 61 -2.66 0.30 11.09
N PRO A 62 -1.91 -0.79 11.36
CA PRO A 62 -0.70 -0.73 12.16
C PRO A 62 0.38 0.11 11.46
N ASN A 63 1.22 0.80 12.25
CA ASN A 63 2.28 1.65 11.72
C ASN A 63 3.26 0.81 10.87
N ALA A 64 3.60 1.26 9.66
CA ALA A 64 4.28 0.42 8.68
C ALA A 64 5.75 0.12 9.03
N ASN A 65 6.33 0.88 9.96
CA ASN A 65 7.66 0.57 10.52
C ASN A 65 7.71 -0.77 11.27
N ASN A 66 6.56 -1.23 11.80
CA ASN A 66 6.45 -2.49 12.55
C ASN A 66 5.63 -3.55 11.78
N TRP A 67 5.16 -3.23 10.57
CA TRP A 67 4.38 -4.15 9.74
C TRP A 67 5.31 -4.93 8.82
N ASN A 68 5.80 -6.06 9.33
CA ASN A 68 6.41 -7.08 8.49
C ASN A 68 5.31 -7.72 7.64
N GLY A 69 5.11 -7.21 6.43
CA GLY A 69 4.22 -7.80 5.42
C GLY A 69 4.72 -9.15 4.88
N GLU A 70 5.30 -9.98 5.75
CA GLU A 70 5.74 -11.35 5.54
C GLU A 70 4.49 -12.22 5.40
N GLN A 71 4.22 -12.59 4.16
CA GLN A 71 3.40 -13.75 3.86
C GLN A 71 4.38 -14.92 3.96
N LYS A 72 4.23 -15.76 4.98
CA LYS A 72 4.77 -17.12 4.96
C LYS A 72 3.89 -17.99 4.06
#